data_AF-A0A954AP25-F1
#
_entry.id   AF-A0A954AP25-F1
#
_cell.length_a   1.000
_cell.length_b   1.000
_cell.length_c   1.000
_cell.angle_alpha   90.00
_cell.angle_beta   90.00
_cell.angle_gamma   90.00
#
_symmetry.space_group_name_H-M   'P 1'
#
loop_
_entity.id
_entity.type
_entity.pdbx_description
1 polymer ?
#
loop_
_entity_poly.entity_id
_entity_poly.type
_entity_poly.pdbx_seq_one_letter_code
_entity_poly.pdbx_strand_id
1 'polypeptide(L)'
;MKLSIAFLATTFLAPSLLHAQGQMAMPDYSGTFSSPSETHGFWLQAPVDFEITGLRVPDEKQSGKQNIAVYVRDSISSSATTATPLFFSGGTSSTQILPCSIKVAKSKYLVVLGCGGDAAQQHSSDSASGYAAQILGQWATLSRVQTSTNLINLQGGGAWTADTTSARGIGRVEVYIKDQPALPPIARAEGFGTSSTSRPIGNAYVENTPFNFMYRHPSQIRGYWFRAPTSFVVTGFEVPNENAAPEQVIAFYTFTKDPGNFFLPTASDLKFFTPAPVPSNRVIQPASPIIVLQGEWVVVAGACKDATTYNSSYSSGGMNMSVLGNAFTAERVLIQDDPLKNAGLGRIQFSTGFCGRVRLHVAGQDRFPPFKTPDLATTAPPLIGTTSKLELRSNTEATFGIVLGSTQRLSASIPTPYGDLWVSPSFFATWLIPSRSGELELAIPNDTSLYGTQPAWQGLTIDVLQSVYSMTNGVEWTIGGRLN
;
A
#
# COMPACT_ATOMS: atom_id res chain seq x y z
N MET A 1 47.61 20.68 -20.76
CA MET A 1 46.47 21.50 -20.29
C MET A 1 45.54 20.57 -19.52
N LYS A 2 45.56 20.60 -18.18
CA LYS A 2 44.72 19.74 -17.31
C LYS A 2 43.50 20.55 -16.91
N LEU A 3 42.31 20.14 -17.36
CA LEU A 3 41.04 20.77 -17.00
C LEU A 3 40.51 20.06 -15.75
N SER A 4 40.62 20.71 -14.59
CA SER A 4 40.04 20.23 -13.34
C SER A 4 38.61 20.75 -13.23
N ILE A 5 37.62 19.85 -13.35
CA ILE A 5 36.21 20.16 -13.11
C ILE A 5 35.93 19.93 -11.62
N ALA A 6 35.70 21.01 -10.88
CA ALA A 6 35.27 20.96 -9.49
C ALA A 6 33.76 20.68 -9.45
N PHE A 7 33.38 19.53 -8.90
CA PHE A 7 31.99 19.15 -8.68
C PHE A 7 31.48 19.83 -7.40
N LEU A 8 30.59 20.81 -7.54
CA LEU A 8 29.89 21.44 -6.43
C LEU A 8 28.74 20.53 -6.00
N ALA A 9 28.91 19.82 -4.89
CA ALA A 9 27.87 18.99 -4.30
C ALA A 9 26.84 19.87 -3.60
N THR A 10 25.76 20.21 -4.30
CA THR A 10 24.59 20.89 -3.71
C THR A 10 23.77 19.87 -2.94
N THR A 11 23.83 19.92 -1.61
CA THR A 11 23.00 19.09 -0.72
C THR A 11 21.54 19.53 -0.83
N PHE A 12 20.74 18.83 -1.62
CA PHE A 12 19.28 19.00 -1.62
C PHE A 12 18.70 18.28 -0.40
N LEU A 13 18.27 19.04 0.60
CA LEU A 13 17.34 18.58 1.63
C LEU A 13 16.01 18.28 0.93
N ALA A 14 15.67 17.01 0.76
CA ALA A 14 14.33 16.63 0.33
C ALA A 14 13.34 17.14 1.38
N PRO A 15 12.36 17.99 1.03
CA PRO A 15 11.29 18.31 1.96
C PRO A 15 10.53 17.01 2.21
N SER A 16 10.65 16.45 3.41
CA SER A 16 9.68 15.50 3.90
C SER A 16 8.34 16.22 3.86
N LEU A 17 7.45 15.83 2.94
CA LEU A 17 6.06 16.26 2.92
C LEU A 17 5.42 15.74 4.21
N LEU A 18 5.57 16.51 5.28
CA LEU A 18 4.68 16.45 6.42
C LEU A 18 3.31 16.81 5.85
N HIS A 19 2.51 15.80 5.51
CA HIS A 19 1.11 16.02 5.18
C HIS A 19 0.43 16.51 6.44
N ALA A 20 0.35 17.83 6.57
CA ALA A 20 -0.34 18.49 7.65
C ALA A 20 -1.79 18.00 7.65
N GLN A 21 -2.31 17.72 8.85
CA GLN A 21 -3.73 17.47 9.06
C GLN A 21 -4.52 18.65 8.48
N GLY A 22 -5.39 18.36 7.52
CA GLY A 22 -6.27 19.34 6.89
C GLY A 22 -7.69 19.20 7.42
N GLN A 23 -8.41 20.31 7.55
CA GLN A 23 -9.86 20.27 7.76
C GLN A 23 -10.55 20.13 6.39
N MET A 24 -11.48 19.18 6.27
CA MET A 24 -12.37 19.09 5.12
C MET A 24 -13.20 20.37 5.00
N ALA A 25 -13.27 20.94 3.80
CA ALA A 25 -14.11 22.11 3.55
C ALA A 25 -15.58 21.82 3.85
N MET A 26 -16.27 22.74 4.51
CA MET A 26 -17.67 22.63 4.91
C MET A 26 -18.47 23.82 4.39
N PRO A 27 -19.76 23.63 4.04
CA PRO A 27 -20.61 24.74 3.67
C PRO A 27 -20.84 25.72 4.83
N ASP A 28 -21.17 26.95 4.44
CA ASP A 28 -21.55 28.00 5.38
C ASP A 28 -22.80 27.64 6.17
N TYR A 29 -22.83 28.08 7.42
CA TYR A 29 -23.99 27.94 8.29
C TYR A 29 -25.20 28.67 7.71
N SER A 30 -26.35 27.99 7.67
CA SER A 30 -27.62 28.57 7.19
C SER A 30 -28.72 28.61 8.26
N GLY A 31 -28.61 27.79 9.31
CA GLY A 31 -29.59 27.75 10.39
C GLY A 31 -29.36 26.60 11.35
N THR A 32 -30.14 26.54 12.42
CA THR A 32 -30.13 25.40 13.34
C THR A 32 -31.47 24.69 13.30
N PHE A 33 -31.44 23.39 13.07
CA PHE A 33 -32.58 22.51 13.30
C PHE A 33 -32.55 21.96 14.73
N SER A 34 -33.64 22.15 15.47
CA SER A 34 -33.74 21.71 16.87
C SER A 34 -34.85 20.67 17.01
N SER A 35 -34.52 19.49 17.51
CA SER A 35 -35.47 18.39 17.68
C SER A 35 -35.09 17.50 18.86
N PRO A 36 -36.07 16.95 19.60
CA PRO A 36 -35.80 15.96 20.64
C PRO A 36 -35.47 14.59 20.06
N SER A 37 -35.81 14.34 18.79
CA SER A 37 -35.80 13.01 18.18
C SER A 37 -35.32 13.00 16.73
N GLU A 38 -34.57 14.00 16.27
CA GLU A 38 -34.02 13.99 14.92
C GLU A 38 -32.65 14.69 14.89
N THR A 39 -31.69 14.04 14.24
CA THR A 39 -30.33 14.58 14.00
C THR A 39 -30.03 14.53 12.52
N HIS A 40 -29.47 15.62 11.99
CA HIS A 40 -28.98 15.71 10.62
C HIS A 40 -27.47 15.49 10.55
N GLY A 41 -27.00 15.18 9.35
CA GLY A 41 -25.60 15.07 9.03
C GLY A 41 -25.37 15.12 7.53
N PHE A 42 -24.24 14.58 7.10
CA PHE A 42 -23.96 14.36 5.69
C PHE A 42 -23.40 12.98 5.41
N TRP A 43 -23.46 12.59 4.14
CA TRP A 43 -22.67 11.50 3.59
C TRP A 43 -21.96 11.94 2.32
N LEU A 44 -20.88 11.26 1.98
CA LEU A 44 -20.13 11.43 0.73
C LEU A 44 -19.56 10.09 0.28
N GLN A 45 -19.31 9.95 -1.02
CA GLN A 45 -18.48 8.86 -1.54
C GLN A 45 -17.02 9.31 -1.57
N ALA A 46 -16.14 8.56 -0.92
CA ALA A 46 -14.73 8.89 -0.80
C ALA A 46 -14.04 8.90 -2.17
N PRO A 47 -13.44 10.03 -2.61
CA PRO A 47 -12.80 10.11 -3.92
C PRO A 47 -11.38 9.51 -3.92
N VAL A 48 -10.77 9.41 -2.74
CA VAL A 48 -9.42 8.89 -2.47
C VAL A 48 -9.44 8.16 -1.12
N ASP A 49 -8.40 7.38 -0.82
CA ASP A 49 -8.19 6.84 0.53
C ASP A 49 -7.78 7.98 1.49
N PHE A 50 -8.36 8.04 2.69
CA PHE A 50 -7.96 9.01 3.71
C PHE A 50 -8.26 8.51 5.12
N GLU A 51 -7.62 9.11 6.13
CA GLU A 51 -7.88 8.82 7.53
C GLU A 51 -8.49 10.05 8.22
N ILE A 52 -9.62 9.87 8.90
CA ILE A 52 -10.18 10.87 9.81
C ILE A 52 -9.41 10.81 11.13
N THR A 53 -8.84 11.94 11.52
CA THR A 53 -8.02 12.09 12.73
C THR A 53 -8.75 12.87 13.83
N GLY A 54 -9.80 13.61 13.48
CA GLY A 54 -10.53 14.45 14.42
C GLY A 54 -11.92 14.81 13.92
N LEU A 55 -12.85 15.01 14.86
CA LEU A 55 -14.23 15.39 14.59
C LEU A 55 -14.68 16.47 15.56
N ARG A 56 -15.48 17.46 15.10
CA ARG A 56 -16.11 18.47 15.96
C ARG A 56 -17.45 18.95 15.39
N VAL A 57 -18.46 19.12 16.22
CA VAL A 57 -19.70 19.82 15.84
C VAL A 57 -19.57 21.32 16.15
N PRO A 58 -19.74 22.23 15.17
CA PRO A 58 -19.81 23.66 15.43
C PRO A 58 -20.96 24.03 16.37
N ASP A 59 -20.68 24.71 17.49
CA ASP A 59 -21.65 25.01 18.55
C ASP A 59 -22.43 26.31 18.34
N GLU A 60 -23.15 26.40 17.23
CA GLU A 60 -23.86 27.61 16.80
C GLU A 60 -25.00 28.02 17.77
N LYS A 61 -25.45 27.10 18.64
CA LYS A 61 -26.44 27.35 19.70
C LYS A 61 -25.86 27.48 21.10
N GLN A 62 -24.54 27.43 21.26
CA GLN A 62 -23.88 27.50 22.56
C GLN A 62 -24.43 26.46 23.55
N SER A 63 -24.71 25.26 23.05
CA SER A 63 -25.19 24.14 23.86
C SER A 63 -24.12 23.60 24.80
N GLY A 64 -22.84 23.90 24.54
CA GLY A 64 -21.68 23.45 25.30
C GLY A 64 -21.35 21.97 25.13
N LYS A 65 -22.19 21.22 24.40
CA LYS A 65 -22.08 19.77 24.20
C LYS A 65 -22.14 19.42 22.72
N GLN A 66 -21.46 18.37 22.33
CA GLN A 66 -21.51 17.80 20.98
C GLN A 66 -21.73 16.29 21.01
N ASN A 67 -22.36 15.79 19.95
CA ASN A 67 -22.68 14.39 19.75
C ASN A 67 -22.36 14.03 18.30
N ILE A 68 -21.60 12.96 18.06
CA ILE A 68 -21.14 12.57 16.73
C ILE A 68 -21.24 11.05 16.56
N ALA A 69 -21.69 10.59 15.39
CA ALA A 69 -21.63 9.20 14.97
C ALA A 69 -21.08 9.09 13.54
N VAL A 70 -20.18 8.14 13.31
CA VAL A 70 -19.53 7.92 12.00
C VAL A 70 -19.67 6.47 11.54
N TYR A 71 -19.96 6.30 10.24
CA TYR A 71 -20.02 5.01 9.55
C TYR A 71 -19.19 5.06 8.28
N VAL A 72 -18.62 3.91 7.91
CA VAL A 72 -18.09 3.66 6.56
C VAL A 72 -18.85 2.48 5.97
N ARG A 73 -19.36 2.63 4.74
CA ARG A 73 -20.28 1.66 4.11
C ARG A 73 -19.92 1.37 2.67
N ASP A 74 -20.35 0.21 2.19
CA ASP A 74 -20.24 -0.18 0.78
C ASP A 74 -21.32 0.46 -0.09
N SER A 75 -22.47 0.77 0.52
CA SER A 75 -23.60 1.40 -0.12
C SER A 75 -24.34 2.33 0.83
N ILE A 76 -25.13 3.23 0.26
CA ILE A 76 -26.05 4.08 0.97
C ILE A 76 -27.46 3.48 0.92
N SER A 77 -28.16 3.49 2.05
CA SER A 77 -29.53 3.00 2.18
C SER A 77 -30.50 4.15 2.44
N SER A 78 -31.66 4.10 1.81
CA SER A 78 -32.81 4.97 2.10
C SER A 78 -33.59 4.51 3.35
N SER A 79 -33.25 3.36 3.93
CA SER A 79 -33.87 2.83 5.15
C SER A 79 -32.94 2.95 6.36
N ALA A 80 -33.54 3.09 7.54
CA ALA A 80 -32.84 3.16 8.82
C ALA A 80 -31.90 1.98 9.01
N THR A 81 -30.64 2.28 9.31
CA THR A 81 -29.63 1.26 9.57
C THR A 81 -29.70 0.73 11.01
N THR A 82 -29.50 -0.57 11.15
CA THR A 82 -29.22 -1.24 12.43
C THR A 82 -27.72 -1.36 12.73
N ALA A 83 -26.85 -0.92 11.80
CA ALA A 83 -25.40 -0.98 11.96
C ALA A 83 -24.91 -0.12 13.14
N THR A 84 -23.96 -0.66 13.90
CA THR A 84 -23.20 0.07 14.93
C THR A 84 -22.23 1.05 14.26
N PRO A 85 -22.11 2.30 14.73
CA PRO A 85 -21.13 3.24 14.20
C PRO A 85 -19.70 2.77 14.49
N LEU A 86 -18.77 3.13 13.60
CA LEU A 86 -17.32 2.94 13.81
C LEU A 86 -16.79 3.88 14.89
N PHE A 87 -17.46 5.01 15.08
CA PHE A 87 -17.16 5.98 16.13
C PHE A 87 -18.45 6.60 16.65
N PHE A 88 -18.58 6.67 17.97
CA PHE A 88 -19.65 7.41 18.64
C PHE A 88 -19.08 8.19 19.83
N SER A 89 -19.52 9.43 19.98
CA SER A 89 -19.26 10.25 21.17
C SER A 89 -20.49 11.09 21.46
N GLY A 90 -21.01 11.03 22.69
CA GLY A 90 -22.18 11.79 23.11
C GLY A 90 -21.90 12.61 24.37
N GLY A 91 -22.39 13.84 24.41
CA GLY A 91 -22.32 14.75 25.56
C GLY A 91 -20.92 15.30 25.86
N THR A 92 -19.98 15.24 24.91
CA THR A 92 -18.63 15.79 25.09
C THR A 92 -18.63 17.31 24.88
N SER A 93 -17.62 18.03 25.40
CA SER A 93 -17.56 19.48 25.25
C SER A 93 -17.44 19.87 23.78
N SER A 94 -18.29 20.78 23.31
CA SER A 94 -18.28 21.30 21.94
C SER A 94 -17.01 22.11 21.58
N THR A 95 -16.22 22.52 22.57
CA THR A 95 -14.95 23.25 22.37
C THR A 95 -13.80 22.35 21.92
N GLN A 96 -13.95 21.02 22.04
CA GLN A 96 -12.88 20.06 21.80
C GLN A 96 -12.99 19.46 20.40
N ILE A 97 -11.84 19.20 19.78
CA ILE A 97 -11.76 18.29 18.63
C ILE A 97 -11.61 16.89 19.21
N LEU A 98 -12.53 15.99 18.87
CA LEU A 98 -12.53 14.62 19.35
C LEU A 98 -11.56 13.78 18.51
N PRO A 99 -10.46 13.26 19.08
CA PRO A 99 -9.49 12.48 18.32
C PRO A 99 -10.10 11.12 17.92
N CYS A 100 -9.87 10.70 16.68
CA CYS A 100 -10.24 9.39 16.19
C CYS A 100 -9.21 8.89 15.15
N SER A 101 -9.34 7.64 14.72
CA SER A 101 -8.55 7.04 13.64
C SER A 101 -9.48 6.17 12.81
N ILE A 102 -10.14 6.78 11.84
CA ILE A 102 -11.13 6.11 10.99
C ILE A 102 -10.62 6.12 9.56
N LYS A 103 -10.26 4.95 9.05
CA LYS A 103 -9.78 4.77 7.67
C LYS A 103 -10.97 4.71 6.72
N VAL A 104 -10.95 5.50 5.67
CA VAL A 104 -11.99 5.55 4.63
C VAL A 104 -11.33 5.23 3.31
N ALA A 105 -11.64 4.05 2.77
CA ALA A 105 -11.15 3.66 1.46
C ALA A 105 -11.91 4.37 0.33
N LYS A 106 -11.24 4.62 -0.79
CA LYS A 106 -11.82 5.15 -2.03
C LYS A 106 -13.07 4.36 -2.41
N SER A 107 -14.06 5.07 -2.93
CA SER A 107 -15.37 4.56 -3.35
C SER A 107 -16.28 4.07 -2.22
N LYS A 108 -15.81 3.99 -0.95
CA LYS A 108 -16.69 3.76 0.20
C LYS A 108 -17.48 5.02 0.53
N TYR A 109 -18.62 4.83 1.17
CA TYR A 109 -19.47 5.91 1.64
C TYR A 109 -19.15 6.23 3.08
N LEU A 110 -18.69 7.46 3.32
CA LEU A 110 -18.57 8.03 4.66
C LEU A 110 -19.91 8.63 5.04
N VAL A 111 -20.44 8.27 6.21
CA VAL A 111 -21.68 8.83 6.77
C VAL A 111 -21.34 9.43 8.13
N VAL A 112 -21.67 10.71 8.32
CA VAL A 112 -21.40 11.47 9.54
C VAL A 112 -22.69 12.12 10.01
N LEU A 113 -23.12 11.77 11.22
CA LEU A 113 -24.20 12.46 11.94
C LEU A 113 -23.58 13.29 13.07
N GLY A 114 -24.11 14.50 13.30
CA GLY A 114 -23.68 15.27 14.45
C GLY A 114 -24.60 16.41 14.83
N CYS A 115 -24.70 16.66 16.13
CA CYS A 115 -25.53 17.71 16.70
C CYS A 115 -24.95 18.22 18.02
N GLY A 116 -25.25 19.48 18.35
CA GLY A 116 -25.13 20.00 19.71
C GLY A 116 -26.27 19.51 20.61
N GLY A 117 -26.20 19.83 21.90
CA GLY A 117 -27.26 19.53 22.88
C GLY A 117 -27.11 18.19 23.61
N ASP A 118 -28.21 17.69 24.18
CA ASP A 118 -28.24 16.54 25.08
C ASP A 118 -29.37 15.53 24.76
N ALA A 119 -29.66 14.63 25.71
CA ALA A 119 -30.62 13.54 25.54
C ALA A 119 -32.08 14.02 25.47
N ALA A 120 -32.35 15.28 25.88
CA ALA A 120 -33.67 15.88 25.82
C ALA A 120 -33.87 16.69 24.52
N GLN A 121 -32.85 17.43 24.10
CA GLN A 121 -32.93 18.30 22.91
C GLN A 121 -31.61 18.34 22.15
N GLN A 122 -31.68 18.20 20.82
CA GLN A 122 -30.52 18.21 19.93
C GLN A 122 -30.60 19.35 18.93
N HIS A 123 -29.43 19.86 18.54
CA HIS A 123 -29.28 21.02 17.65
C HIS A 123 -28.36 20.66 16.48
N SER A 124 -28.93 20.34 15.32
CA SER A 124 -28.16 20.13 14.10
C SER A 124 -27.89 21.49 13.45
N SER A 125 -26.62 21.81 13.26
CA SER A 125 -26.20 23.01 12.52
C SER A 125 -26.39 22.73 11.03
N ASP A 126 -27.35 23.36 10.38
CA ASP A 126 -27.75 23.07 9.00
C ASP A 126 -27.09 24.02 7.98
N SER A 127 -26.77 23.48 6.81
CA SER A 127 -26.22 24.17 5.64
C SER A 127 -26.93 23.74 4.36
N ALA A 128 -26.71 24.44 3.24
CA ALA A 128 -27.21 24.01 1.93
C ALA A 128 -26.67 22.61 1.54
N SER A 129 -27.51 21.80 0.90
CA SER A 129 -27.14 20.47 0.37
C SER A 129 -26.50 20.56 -1.00
N GLY A 130 -25.78 19.51 -1.41
CA GLY A 130 -25.07 19.45 -2.69
C GLY A 130 -23.74 20.21 -2.69
N TYR A 131 -23.20 20.52 -1.51
CA TYR A 131 -21.91 21.19 -1.38
C TYR A 131 -20.77 20.32 -1.92
N ALA A 132 -19.94 20.87 -2.80
CA ALA A 132 -18.72 20.22 -3.28
C ALA A 132 -17.58 20.48 -2.28
N ALA A 133 -17.16 19.46 -1.55
CA ALA A 133 -16.02 19.49 -0.65
C ALA A 133 -14.76 18.95 -1.36
N GLN A 134 -13.59 19.50 -1.02
CA GLN A 134 -12.31 18.92 -1.42
C GLN A 134 -11.77 18.00 -0.32
N ILE A 135 -11.44 16.77 -0.71
CA ILE A 135 -10.76 15.75 0.11
C ILE A 135 -9.40 15.51 -0.50
N LEU A 136 -8.34 16.03 0.14
CA LEU A 136 -6.96 15.88 -0.32
C LEU A 136 -6.77 16.25 -1.81
N GLY A 137 -7.42 17.34 -2.24
CA GLY A 137 -7.37 17.84 -3.62
C GLY A 137 -8.36 17.21 -4.61
N GLN A 138 -9.15 16.21 -4.19
CA GLN A 138 -10.20 15.59 -5.01
C GLN A 138 -11.59 16.03 -4.57
N TRP A 139 -12.50 16.29 -5.50
CA TRP A 139 -13.85 16.76 -5.19
C TRP A 139 -14.80 15.61 -4.80
N ALA A 140 -15.65 15.85 -3.80
CA ALA A 140 -16.75 14.98 -3.40
C ALA A 140 -17.98 15.82 -3.02
N THR A 141 -19.19 15.30 -3.28
CA THR A 141 -20.44 16.00 -2.95
C THR A 141 -20.97 15.55 -1.60
N LEU A 142 -21.26 16.51 -0.72
CA LEU A 142 -21.94 16.25 0.55
C LEU A 142 -23.46 16.22 0.34
N SER A 143 -24.07 15.12 0.76
CA SER A 143 -25.51 14.87 0.65
C SER A 143 -26.12 14.60 2.03
N ARG A 144 -27.41 14.88 2.21
CA ARG A 144 -28.08 14.77 3.51
C ARG A 144 -28.18 13.32 3.99
N VAL A 145 -27.88 13.12 5.27
CA VAL A 145 -28.28 11.93 6.05
C VAL A 145 -28.98 12.41 7.31
N GLN A 146 -29.88 11.60 7.86
CA GLN A 146 -30.50 11.87 9.15
C GLN A 146 -30.79 10.59 9.93
N THR A 147 -31.16 10.74 11.20
CA THR A 147 -31.78 9.69 12.00
C THR A 147 -33.04 10.27 12.63
N SER A 148 -34.11 9.47 12.72
CA SER A 148 -35.38 9.86 13.37
C SER A 148 -35.35 9.55 14.87
N THR A 149 -34.17 9.66 15.47
CA THR A 149 -33.93 9.34 16.87
C THR A 149 -32.97 10.35 17.49
N ASN A 150 -32.98 10.43 18.81
CA ASN A 150 -31.98 11.19 19.53
C ASN A 150 -30.62 10.47 19.42
N LEU A 151 -29.60 11.14 18.86
CA LEU A 151 -28.28 10.54 18.64
C LEU A 151 -27.65 9.95 19.92
N ILE A 152 -27.91 10.54 21.10
CA ILE A 152 -27.40 10.05 22.38
C ILE A 152 -28.14 8.78 22.80
N ASN A 153 -29.47 8.81 22.78
CA ASN A 153 -30.30 7.72 23.30
C ASN A 153 -30.11 6.40 22.53
N LEU A 154 -29.81 6.48 21.22
CA LEU A 154 -29.52 5.29 20.40
C LEU A 154 -28.04 5.13 20.01
N GLN A 155 -27.14 5.91 20.61
CA GLN A 155 -25.70 5.81 20.35
C GLN A 155 -25.36 5.83 18.85
N GLY A 156 -25.97 6.76 18.12
CA GLY A 156 -25.83 6.90 16.66
C GLY A 156 -26.82 6.11 15.81
N GLY A 157 -27.55 5.14 16.37
CA GLY A 157 -28.42 4.23 15.62
C GLY A 157 -29.44 4.88 14.69
N GLY A 158 -29.87 4.12 13.67
CA GLY A 158 -30.99 4.51 12.82
C GLY A 158 -30.66 5.52 11.73
N ALA A 159 -29.40 5.73 11.36
CA ALA A 159 -29.03 6.57 10.21
C ALA A 159 -29.67 6.09 8.89
N TRP A 160 -30.27 6.99 8.13
CA TRP A 160 -30.81 6.76 6.80
C TRP A 160 -30.67 7.99 5.92
N THR A 161 -30.61 7.76 4.61
CA THR A 161 -30.58 8.87 3.65
C THR A 161 -32.01 9.23 3.27
N ALA A 162 -32.41 10.42 3.68
CA ALA A 162 -33.81 10.81 3.65
C ALA A 162 -34.28 11.44 2.35
N ASP A 163 -33.37 11.84 1.50
CA ASP A 163 -33.73 12.53 0.28
C ASP A 163 -32.51 12.60 -0.63
N THR A 164 -32.65 12.13 -1.87
CA THR A 164 -31.68 12.47 -2.93
C THR A 164 -31.99 13.84 -3.54
N THR A 165 -33.08 14.50 -3.15
CA THR A 165 -33.40 15.84 -3.65
C THR A 165 -32.67 16.92 -2.83
N SER A 166 -32.05 17.85 -3.54
CA SER A 166 -31.13 18.89 -3.05
C SER A 166 -31.76 19.96 -2.16
N ALA A 167 -33.05 19.85 -1.81
CA ALA A 167 -33.81 20.94 -1.20
C ALA A 167 -33.69 21.05 0.33
N ARG A 168 -33.19 20.02 1.02
CA ARG A 168 -33.10 20.00 2.49
C ARG A 168 -31.67 20.20 2.96
N GLY A 169 -31.47 20.96 4.04
CA GLY A 169 -30.13 21.25 4.55
C GLY A 169 -29.37 20.02 5.07
N ILE A 170 -28.04 20.06 5.07
CA ILE A 170 -27.17 19.03 5.65
C ILE A 170 -26.68 19.46 7.03
N GLY A 171 -26.53 18.52 7.95
CA GLY A 171 -25.89 18.80 9.24
C GLY A 171 -24.39 19.07 9.08
N ARG A 172 -23.82 19.97 9.87
CA ARG A 172 -22.40 20.34 9.83
C ARG A 172 -21.62 19.60 10.92
N VAL A 173 -20.56 18.91 10.50
CA VAL A 173 -19.53 18.35 11.37
C VAL A 173 -18.17 18.65 10.73
N GLU A 174 -17.28 19.28 11.46
CA GLU A 174 -15.90 19.47 11.04
C GLU A 174 -15.17 18.13 11.06
N VAL A 175 -14.59 17.76 9.91
CA VAL A 175 -13.83 16.52 9.75
C VAL A 175 -12.38 16.87 9.48
N TYR A 176 -11.50 16.45 10.36
CA TYR A 176 -10.07 16.61 10.19
C TYR A 176 -9.51 15.33 9.58
N ILE A 177 -8.79 15.48 8.47
CA ILE A 177 -8.31 14.39 7.64
C ILE A 177 -6.81 14.51 7.40
N LYS A 178 -6.19 13.38 7.11
CA LYS A 178 -4.84 13.30 6.54
C LYS A 178 -4.84 12.27 5.42
N ASP A 179 -3.82 12.35 4.57
CA ASP A 179 -3.58 11.31 3.59
C ASP A 179 -3.42 9.97 4.28
N GLN A 180 -4.20 8.98 3.83
CA GLN A 180 -3.96 7.61 4.24
C GLN A 180 -2.82 7.14 3.35
N PRO A 181 -1.64 6.81 3.90
CA PRO A 181 -0.56 6.27 3.08
C PRO A 181 -1.16 5.13 2.27
N ALA A 182 -1.09 5.25 0.94
CA ALA A 182 -1.71 4.31 0.02
C ALA A 182 -1.43 2.91 0.54
N LEU A 183 -2.48 2.12 0.79
CA LEU A 183 -2.27 0.70 1.06
C LEU A 183 -1.43 0.22 -0.12
N PRO A 184 -0.27 -0.41 0.12
CA PRO A 184 0.61 -0.81 -0.97
C PRO A 184 -0.23 -1.55 -2.01
N PRO A 185 -0.04 -1.27 -3.31
CA PRO A 185 -0.81 -1.93 -4.35
C PRO A 185 -0.76 -3.41 -4.07
N ILE A 186 -1.93 -4.05 -3.93
CA ILE A 186 -2.04 -5.48 -3.67
C ILE A 186 -1.23 -6.14 -4.78
N ALA A 187 -0.03 -6.61 -4.46
CA ALA A 187 0.77 -7.31 -5.43
C ALA A 187 -0.04 -8.56 -5.80
N ARG A 188 -0.47 -8.61 -7.06
CA ARG A 188 -1.29 -9.70 -7.58
C ARG A 188 -0.44 -10.97 -7.59
N ALA A 189 -1.08 -12.12 -7.48
CA ALA A 189 -0.41 -13.43 -7.53
C ALA A 189 0.54 -13.58 -8.74
N GLU A 190 0.26 -12.87 -9.84
CA GLU A 190 1.08 -12.84 -11.06
C GLU A 190 2.46 -12.18 -10.89
N GLY A 191 2.62 -11.27 -9.91
CA GLY A 191 3.91 -10.66 -9.56
C GLY A 191 4.81 -11.57 -8.71
N PHE A 192 4.26 -12.67 -8.20
CA PHE A 192 4.96 -13.65 -7.39
C PHE A 192 5.17 -14.91 -8.24
N GLY A 193 6.31 -14.93 -8.94
CA GLY A 193 6.66 -15.99 -9.87
C GLY A 193 6.37 -17.38 -9.30
N THR A 194 5.47 -18.10 -9.94
CA THR A 194 5.21 -19.50 -9.64
C THR A 194 6.49 -20.27 -9.92
N SER A 195 7.18 -20.71 -8.87
CA SER A 195 8.24 -21.75 -8.87
C SER A 195 9.70 -21.42 -9.19
N SER A 196 10.17 -20.15 -9.21
CA SER A 196 11.61 -19.93 -9.45
C SER A 196 12.44 -20.23 -8.19
N THR A 197 13.32 -21.24 -8.27
CA THR A 197 14.38 -21.56 -7.27
C THR A 197 15.47 -20.49 -7.18
N SER A 198 15.42 -19.46 -8.04
CA SER A 198 16.30 -18.31 -7.99
C SER A 198 15.95 -17.42 -6.81
N ARG A 199 16.89 -17.26 -5.88
CA ARG A 199 16.87 -16.14 -4.92
C ARG A 199 16.57 -14.86 -5.72
N PRO A 200 15.53 -14.08 -5.37
CA PRO A 200 15.23 -12.86 -6.11
C PRO A 200 16.47 -11.98 -6.18
N ILE A 201 16.94 -11.71 -7.40
CA ILE A 201 18.12 -10.87 -7.63
C ILE A 201 17.72 -9.45 -7.23
N GLY A 202 18.38 -8.89 -6.21
CA GLY A 202 18.19 -7.49 -5.79
C GLY A 202 17.19 -7.25 -4.64
N ASN A 203 16.61 -8.28 -4.01
CA ASN A 203 15.78 -8.05 -2.83
C ASN A 203 16.64 -7.65 -1.63
N ALA A 204 16.35 -6.49 -1.06
CA ALA A 204 16.82 -6.15 0.28
C ALA A 204 16.25 -7.21 1.24
N TYR A 205 17.15 -7.97 1.86
CA TYR A 205 16.79 -8.86 2.96
C TYR A 205 17.26 -8.22 4.26
N VAL A 206 16.55 -8.50 5.35
CA VAL A 206 17.02 -8.11 6.67
C VAL A 206 18.23 -8.99 6.99
N GLU A 207 19.43 -8.44 6.80
CA GLU A 207 20.69 -9.18 6.86
C GLU A 207 21.01 -9.59 8.30
N ASN A 208 21.20 -10.90 8.47
CA ASN A 208 21.50 -11.48 9.75
C ASN A 208 23.01 -11.59 9.91
N THR A 209 23.51 -11.24 11.09
CA THR A 209 24.93 -11.31 11.48
C THR A 209 25.49 -12.74 11.34
N PRO A 210 26.84 -12.91 11.41
CA PRO A 210 27.48 -14.22 11.23
C PRO A 210 26.88 -15.30 12.14
N PHE A 211 26.82 -16.52 11.60
CA PHE A 211 26.47 -17.71 12.37
C PHE A 211 27.42 -17.89 13.55
N ASN A 212 26.89 -18.12 14.74
CA ASN A 212 27.67 -18.40 15.94
C ASN A 212 27.60 -19.87 16.32
N PHE A 213 26.40 -20.36 16.65
CA PHE A 213 26.17 -21.77 16.99
C PHE A 213 24.74 -22.20 16.68
N MET A 214 24.46 -23.49 16.87
CA MET A 214 23.16 -24.10 16.59
C MET A 214 22.45 -24.48 17.88
N TYR A 215 21.17 -24.16 17.98
CA TYR A 215 20.31 -24.57 19.09
C TYR A 215 19.30 -25.60 18.63
N ARG A 216 19.24 -26.71 19.39
CA ARG A 216 18.40 -27.87 19.10
C ARG A 216 17.36 -28.02 20.18
N HIS A 217 16.09 -28.10 19.80
CA HIS A 217 14.99 -28.29 20.74
C HIS A 217 13.84 -29.12 20.11
N PRO A 218 13.18 -30.02 20.87
CA PRO A 218 12.10 -30.85 20.32
C PRO A 218 10.82 -30.06 19.98
N SER A 219 10.60 -28.90 20.60
CA SER A 219 9.33 -28.17 20.51
C SER A 219 9.43 -26.66 20.41
N GLN A 220 10.62 -26.09 20.15
CA GLN A 220 10.80 -24.64 20.22
C GLN A 220 11.53 -24.10 19.00
N ILE A 221 11.04 -22.96 18.51
CA ILE A 221 11.71 -22.18 17.47
C ILE A 221 12.11 -20.81 18.02
N ARG A 222 13.09 -20.20 17.37
CA ARG A 222 13.74 -18.97 17.82
C ARG A 222 13.78 -17.96 16.69
N GLY A 223 13.95 -16.70 17.04
CA GLY A 223 14.10 -15.67 16.04
C GLY A 223 14.49 -14.35 16.63
N TYR A 224 13.92 -13.29 16.07
CA TYR A 224 14.09 -11.95 16.57
C TYR A 224 12.81 -11.13 16.47
N TRP A 225 12.78 -10.03 17.20
CA TRP A 225 11.73 -9.04 17.14
C TRP A 225 12.30 -7.64 17.13
N PHE A 226 11.55 -6.69 16.57
CA PHE A 226 11.95 -5.29 16.45
C PHE A 226 10.73 -4.40 16.19
N ARG A 227 10.90 -3.10 16.39
CA ARG A 227 9.92 -2.10 15.96
C ARG A 227 10.26 -1.64 14.54
N ALA A 228 9.32 -1.75 13.62
CA ALA A 228 9.52 -1.44 12.21
C ALA A 228 9.94 0.04 12.03
N PRO A 229 11.16 0.33 11.54
CA PRO A 229 11.64 1.71 11.43
C PRO A 229 11.03 2.46 10.23
N THR A 230 10.55 1.72 9.23
CA THR A 230 9.79 2.20 8.07
C THR A 230 8.72 1.16 7.69
N SER A 231 7.79 1.54 6.82
CA SER A 231 6.80 0.61 6.25
C SER A 231 7.43 -0.25 5.16
N PHE A 232 7.05 -1.53 5.10
CA PHE A 232 7.55 -2.46 4.08
C PHE A 232 6.57 -3.60 3.81
N VAL A 233 6.79 -4.30 2.71
CA VAL A 233 6.04 -5.50 2.31
C VAL A 233 6.94 -6.70 2.47
N VAL A 234 6.52 -7.71 3.23
CA VAL A 234 7.21 -9.00 3.29
C VAL A 234 6.80 -9.83 2.07
N THR A 235 7.80 -10.22 1.29
CA THR A 235 7.65 -10.99 0.04
C THR A 235 8.11 -12.43 0.18
N GLY A 236 8.82 -12.76 1.26
CA GLY A 236 9.19 -14.14 1.55
C GLY A 236 10.01 -14.32 2.82
N PHE A 237 10.20 -15.58 3.16
CA PHE A 237 10.86 -16.04 4.37
C PHE A 237 11.85 -17.16 4.05
N GLU A 238 13.00 -17.21 4.72
CA GLU A 238 13.94 -18.32 4.62
C GLU A 238 14.68 -18.52 5.95
N VAL A 239 14.76 -19.75 6.46
CA VAL A 239 15.65 -20.09 7.58
C VAL A 239 16.99 -20.56 7.01
N PRO A 240 18.14 -19.98 7.43
CA PRO A 240 19.45 -20.48 7.04
C PRO A 240 19.66 -21.93 7.46
N ASN A 241 19.91 -22.82 6.49
CA ASN A 241 20.05 -24.26 6.69
C ASN A 241 21.50 -24.68 6.98
N GLU A 242 22.00 -24.28 8.14
CA GLU A 242 23.40 -24.55 8.53
C GLU A 242 23.65 -26.03 8.89
N ASN A 243 22.60 -26.84 9.03
CA ASN A 243 22.68 -28.23 9.48
C ASN A 243 22.20 -29.25 8.44
N ALA A 244 21.88 -28.81 7.22
CA ALA A 244 21.29 -29.62 6.17
C ALA A 244 19.99 -30.37 6.62
N ALA A 245 19.22 -29.82 7.57
CA ALA A 245 17.90 -30.37 7.87
C ALA A 245 17.02 -30.25 6.61
N PRO A 246 16.13 -31.21 6.32
CA PRO A 246 15.37 -31.24 5.07
C PRO A 246 14.28 -30.17 5.00
N GLU A 247 13.79 -29.70 6.15
CA GLU A 247 12.60 -28.85 6.23
C GLU A 247 12.86 -27.56 7.02
N GLN A 248 11.96 -26.60 6.91
CA GLN A 248 11.92 -25.38 7.71
C GLN A 248 10.49 -25.03 8.14
N VAL A 249 10.39 -24.42 9.31
CA VAL A 249 9.13 -23.93 9.91
C VAL A 249 9.32 -22.48 10.32
N ILE A 250 8.36 -21.62 9.98
CA ILE A 250 8.41 -20.17 10.21
C ILE A 250 7.06 -19.68 10.72
N ALA A 251 7.09 -18.79 11.71
CA ALA A 251 5.96 -18.03 12.19
C ALA A 251 6.30 -16.53 12.19
N PHE A 252 5.37 -15.71 11.71
CA PHE A 252 5.54 -14.26 11.59
C PHE A 252 4.29 -13.53 12.09
N TYR A 253 4.50 -12.52 12.92
CA TYR A 253 3.46 -11.76 13.59
C TYR A 253 3.73 -10.26 13.48
N THR A 254 2.66 -9.47 13.56
CA THR A 254 2.76 -8.03 13.74
C THR A 254 1.84 -7.54 14.86
N PHE A 255 2.30 -6.53 15.60
CA PHE A 255 1.55 -5.92 16.71
C PHE A 255 1.57 -4.39 16.62
N THR A 256 0.45 -3.77 16.93
CA THR A 256 0.34 -2.30 17.01
C THR A 256 0.83 -1.73 18.34
N LYS A 257 0.98 -2.59 19.36
CA LYS A 257 1.47 -2.28 20.69
C LYS A 257 2.62 -3.21 21.06
N ASP A 258 3.45 -2.78 22.00
CA ASP A 258 4.51 -3.62 22.55
C ASP A 258 3.87 -4.88 23.18
N PRO A 259 4.25 -6.10 22.75
CA PRO A 259 3.69 -7.34 23.29
C PRO A 259 4.15 -7.66 24.73
N GLY A 260 5.12 -6.92 25.29
CA GLY A 260 5.69 -7.18 26.62
C GLY A 260 6.60 -8.42 26.64
N ASN A 261 6.93 -8.95 27.83
CA ASN A 261 7.93 -10.04 27.96
C ASN A 261 7.38 -11.45 27.67
N PHE A 262 6.10 -11.67 27.89
CA PHE A 262 5.41 -12.94 27.70
C PHE A 262 4.04 -12.68 27.10
N PHE A 263 3.75 -13.36 26.00
CA PHE A 263 2.58 -13.06 25.20
C PHE A 263 2.04 -14.34 24.54
N LEU A 264 0.72 -14.48 24.53
CA LEU A 264 0.04 -15.54 23.78
C LEU A 264 -0.65 -14.91 22.56
N PRO A 265 -0.14 -15.15 21.33
CA PRO A 265 -0.71 -14.55 20.13
C PRO A 265 -2.10 -15.07 19.82
N THR A 266 -2.93 -14.16 19.31
CA THR A 266 -4.23 -14.47 18.73
C THR A 266 -4.06 -14.78 17.23
N ALA A 267 -5.10 -15.34 16.62
CA ALA A 267 -5.12 -15.60 15.18
C ALA A 267 -4.97 -14.31 14.34
N SER A 268 -5.42 -13.15 14.84
CA SER A 268 -5.25 -11.86 14.16
C SER A 268 -3.82 -11.34 14.18
N ASP A 269 -3.01 -11.77 15.15
CA ASP A 269 -1.61 -11.35 15.28
C ASP A 269 -0.70 -12.13 14.31
N LEU A 270 -1.02 -13.40 14.08
CA LEU A 270 -0.30 -14.29 13.17
C LEU A 270 -0.59 -13.90 11.72
N LYS A 271 0.41 -13.35 11.03
CA LYS A 271 0.29 -12.95 9.61
C LYS A 271 0.76 -14.02 8.64
N PHE A 272 1.66 -14.91 9.09
CA PHE A 272 2.11 -16.04 8.29
C PHE A 272 2.61 -17.19 9.16
N PHE A 273 2.29 -18.39 8.72
CA PHE A 273 2.76 -19.64 9.30
C PHE A 273 2.92 -20.71 8.21
N THR A 274 3.91 -21.58 8.36
CA THR A 274 4.07 -22.79 7.54
C THR A 274 3.34 -23.97 8.21
N PRO A 275 2.09 -24.30 7.81
CA PRO A 275 1.28 -25.32 8.49
C PRO A 275 1.84 -26.73 8.37
N ALA A 276 2.67 -26.96 7.35
CA ALA A 276 3.48 -28.15 7.19
C ALA A 276 4.94 -27.72 7.00
N PRO A 277 5.90 -28.55 7.42
CA PRO A 277 7.30 -28.32 7.08
C PRO A 277 7.46 -28.23 5.56
N VAL A 278 8.21 -27.23 5.10
CA VAL A 278 8.55 -27.06 3.68
C VAL A 278 10.04 -27.22 3.49
N PRO A 279 10.56 -27.55 2.28
CA PRO A 279 11.99 -27.72 2.06
C PRO A 279 12.80 -26.53 2.58
N SER A 280 13.79 -26.81 3.42
CA SER A 280 14.85 -25.86 3.75
C SER A 280 15.66 -25.57 2.47
N ASN A 281 16.29 -24.41 2.35
CA ASN A 281 16.90 -23.90 1.08
C ASN A 281 15.90 -23.36 0.05
N ARG A 282 14.66 -23.06 0.45
CA ARG A 282 13.71 -22.33 -0.39
C ARG A 282 13.23 -21.06 0.29
N VAL A 283 13.05 -20.00 -0.49
CA VAL A 283 12.29 -18.84 -0.04
C VAL A 283 10.82 -19.21 -0.08
N ILE A 284 10.15 -19.09 1.06
CA ILE A 284 8.72 -19.35 1.19
C ILE A 284 8.00 -18.03 1.00
N GLN A 285 7.12 -17.97 0.01
CA GLN A 285 6.34 -16.77 -0.25
C GLN A 285 4.99 -16.86 0.49
N PRO A 286 4.53 -15.78 1.13
CA PRO A 286 3.18 -15.72 1.64
C PRO A 286 2.17 -15.71 0.49
N ALA A 287 0.99 -16.31 0.70
CA ALA A 287 -0.07 -16.34 -0.33
C ALA A 287 -0.59 -14.94 -0.71
N SER A 288 -0.44 -13.98 0.21
CA SER A 288 -0.72 -12.57 -0.01
C SER A 288 0.43 -11.73 0.56
N PRO A 289 0.73 -10.55 -0.01
CA PRO A 289 1.72 -9.64 0.54
C PRO A 289 1.38 -9.27 1.98
N ILE A 290 2.37 -9.33 2.87
CA ILE A 290 2.19 -8.93 4.27
C ILE A 290 2.72 -7.53 4.44
N ILE A 291 1.83 -6.61 4.77
CA ILE A 291 2.14 -5.19 4.96
C ILE A 291 2.53 -4.99 6.42
N VAL A 292 3.71 -4.43 6.64
CA VAL A 292 4.18 -3.98 7.95
C VAL A 292 4.21 -2.46 7.92
N LEU A 293 3.50 -1.82 8.83
CA LEU A 293 3.49 -0.36 8.95
C LEU A 293 4.63 0.11 9.84
N GLN A 294 5.17 1.30 9.54
CA GLN A 294 6.12 1.96 10.43
C GLN A 294 5.59 2.01 11.87
N GLY A 295 6.43 1.65 12.83
CA GLY A 295 6.12 1.68 14.25
C GLY A 295 5.43 0.43 14.78
N GLU A 296 4.95 -0.48 13.93
CA GLU A 296 4.48 -1.81 14.34
C GLU A 296 5.64 -2.65 14.88
N TRP A 297 5.34 -3.53 15.84
CA TRP A 297 6.27 -4.54 16.30
C TRP A 297 6.19 -5.75 15.37
N VAL A 298 7.34 -6.21 14.93
CA VAL A 298 7.51 -7.38 14.08
C VAL A 298 8.13 -8.48 14.89
N VAL A 299 7.53 -9.66 14.84
CA VAL A 299 8.09 -10.87 15.44
C VAL A 299 8.24 -11.91 14.35
N VAL A 300 9.45 -12.43 14.19
CA VAL A 300 9.73 -13.53 13.28
C VAL A 300 10.49 -14.61 14.03
N ALA A 301 10.03 -15.85 13.93
CA ALA A 301 10.72 -17.01 14.48
C ALA A 301 10.69 -18.15 13.48
N GLY A 302 11.77 -18.92 13.44
CA GLY A 302 11.86 -20.07 12.55
C GLY A 302 13.02 -20.99 12.91
N ALA A 303 12.97 -22.20 12.38
CA ALA A 303 14.02 -23.20 12.51
C ALA A 303 14.00 -24.15 11.31
N CYS A 304 15.15 -24.72 10.97
CA CYS A 304 15.16 -25.91 10.13
C CYS A 304 14.71 -27.10 10.99
N LYS A 305 14.00 -28.05 10.40
CA LYS A 305 13.40 -29.18 11.13
C LYS A 305 13.87 -30.50 10.51
N ASP A 306 14.30 -31.41 11.38
CA ASP A 306 14.48 -32.82 11.05
C ASP A 306 13.27 -33.64 11.54
N ALA A 307 13.38 -34.97 11.60
CA ALA A 307 12.27 -35.82 12.02
C ALA A 307 11.68 -35.42 13.38
N THR A 308 12.52 -35.01 14.34
CA THR A 308 12.12 -34.85 15.75
C THR A 308 12.55 -33.53 16.39
N THR A 309 13.35 -32.71 15.71
CA THR A 309 14.05 -31.60 16.33
C THR A 309 14.07 -30.36 15.45
N TYR A 310 13.82 -29.22 16.09
CA TYR A 310 14.00 -27.90 15.52
C TYR A 310 15.45 -27.44 15.75
N ASN A 311 16.08 -26.99 14.67
CA ASN A 311 17.46 -26.54 14.58
C ASN A 311 17.45 -25.04 14.24
N SER A 312 17.53 -24.19 15.27
CA SER A 312 17.65 -22.74 15.10
C SER A 312 19.12 -22.35 15.02
N SER A 313 19.55 -21.73 13.92
CA SER A 313 20.88 -21.11 13.86
C SER A 313 20.87 -19.81 14.66
N TYR A 314 21.90 -19.57 15.47
CA TYR A 314 21.99 -18.41 16.34
C TYR A 314 23.01 -17.38 15.86
N SER A 315 22.67 -16.12 16.06
CA SER A 315 23.55 -14.95 16.03
C SER A 315 23.57 -14.27 17.41
N SER A 316 24.52 -13.36 17.63
CA SER A 316 24.61 -12.57 18.87
C SER A 316 23.30 -11.83 19.18
N GLY A 317 23.00 -11.61 20.46
CA GLY A 317 21.88 -10.76 20.84
C GLY A 317 22.10 -9.28 20.52
N GLY A 318 21.02 -8.51 20.43
CA GLY A 318 21.09 -7.07 20.13
C GLY A 318 21.63 -6.81 18.73
N MET A 319 21.09 -7.50 17.73
CA MET A 319 21.61 -7.43 16.36
C MET A 319 21.29 -6.08 15.74
N ASN A 320 22.32 -5.37 15.28
CA ASN A 320 22.12 -4.23 14.41
C ASN A 320 21.77 -4.74 13.02
N MET A 321 20.52 -4.57 12.63
CA MET A 321 19.99 -4.96 11.32
C MET A 321 19.57 -3.71 10.57
N SER A 322 19.25 -3.86 9.28
CA SER A 322 18.56 -2.82 8.53
C SER A 322 17.45 -3.41 7.69
N VAL A 323 16.41 -2.62 7.46
CA VAL A 323 15.35 -2.92 6.51
C VAL A 323 15.25 -1.72 5.57
N LEU A 324 15.52 -1.95 4.29
CA LEU A 324 15.48 -0.91 3.25
C LEU A 324 16.39 0.30 3.55
N GLY A 325 17.55 0.04 4.15
CA GLY A 325 18.50 1.07 4.56
C GLY A 325 18.19 1.75 5.91
N ASN A 326 17.05 1.46 6.54
CA ASN A 326 16.73 1.96 7.87
C ASN A 326 17.24 1.00 8.93
N ALA A 327 18.20 1.45 9.74
CA ALA A 327 18.80 0.64 10.79
C ALA A 327 17.85 0.45 11.99
N PHE A 328 17.94 -0.70 12.64
CA PHE A 328 17.25 -1.00 13.89
C PHE A 328 18.00 -2.06 14.69
N THR A 329 17.71 -2.16 15.98
CA THR A 329 18.23 -3.23 16.84
C THR A 329 17.16 -4.30 17.01
N ALA A 330 17.53 -5.55 16.72
CA ALA A 330 16.69 -6.71 16.90
C ALA A 330 17.07 -7.47 18.17
N GLU A 331 16.05 -7.87 18.93
CA GLU A 331 16.20 -8.62 20.18
C GLU A 331 15.69 -10.05 20.05
N ARG A 332 15.95 -10.90 21.03
CA ARG A 332 15.63 -12.33 20.95
C ARG A 332 14.15 -12.57 21.22
N VAL A 333 13.57 -13.40 20.36
CA VAL A 333 12.25 -13.98 20.59
C VAL A 333 12.31 -15.51 20.55
N LEU A 334 11.39 -16.13 21.28
CA LEU A 334 11.23 -17.56 21.31
C LEU A 334 9.76 -17.97 21.39
N ILE A 335 9.40 -18.99 20.62
CA ILE A 335 8.10 -19.66 20.70
C ILE A 335 8.33 -20.93 21.53
N GLN A 336 7.69 -20.99 22.71
CA GLN A 336 7.93 -22.03 23.70
C GLN A 336 7.22 -23.35 23.40
N ASP A 337 6.16 -23.28 22.62
CA ASP A 337 5.34 -24.42 22.25
C ASP A 337 5.63 -24.89 20.83
N ASP A 338 5.34 -26.16 20.55
CA ASP A 338 5.56 -26.74 19.22
C ASP A 338 4.69 -26.00 18.18
N PRO A 339 5.30 -25.26 17.24
CA PRO A 339 4.54 -24.43 16.31
C PRO A 339 3.66 -25.27 15.39
N LEU A 340 4.05 -26.51 15.06
CA LEU A 340 3.24 -27.40 14.22
C LEU A 340 2.01 -27.96 14.95
N LYS A 341 2.09 -28.14 16.28
CA LYS A 341 0.93 -28.61 17.08
C LYS A 341 -0.07 -27.50 17.36
N ASN A 342 0.40 -26.25 17.46
CA ASN A 342 -0.43 -25.11 17.81
C ASN A 342 -0.71 -24.15 16.64
N ALA A 343 -0.47 -24.59 15.39
CA ALA A 343 -0.67 -23.77 14.20
C ALA A 343 0.03 -22.38 14.28
N GLY A 344 1.22 -22.33 14.87
CA GLY A 344 1.96 -21.09 15.09
C GLY A 344 1.42 -20.21 16.22
N LEU A 345 0.44 -20.63 17.03
CA LEU A 345 -0.12 -19.84 18.13
C LEU A 345 0.48 -20.20 19.50
N GLY A 346 1.76 -20.59 19.52
CA GLY A 346 2.48 -20.89 20.76
C GLY A 346 2.81 -19.65 21.59
N ARG A 347 3.03 -19.82 22.89
CA ARG A 347 3.49 -18.77 23.80
C ARG A 347 4.81 -18.18 23.31
N ILE A 348 4.82 -16.87 23.18
CA ILE A 348 5.98 -16.07 22.79
C ILE A 348 6.62 -15.49 24.06
N GLN A 349 7.92 -15.66 24.21
CA GLN A 349 8.70 -14.93 25.21
C GLN A 349 9.80 -14.11 24.54
N PHE A 350 9.97 -12.91 25.06
CA PHE A 350 10.95 -11.92 24.64
C PHE A 350 12.05 -11.84 25.69
N SER A 351 13.30 -11.72 25.25
CA SER A 351 14.45 -11.73 26.14
C SER A 351 15.67 -11.12 25.47
N THR A 352 16.71 -10.87 26.25
CA THR A 352 18.06 -10.59 25.74
C THR A 352 18.80 -11.90 25.47
N GLY A 353 19.84 -11.84 24.62
CA GLY A 353 20.69 -12.99 24.26
C GLY A 353 20.57 -13.40 22.80
N PHE A 354 21.11 -14.58 22.46
CA PHE A 354 21.26 -15.01 21.06
C PHE A 354 19.92 -15.07 20.30
N CYS A 355 19.91 -14.51 19.09
CA CYS A 355 18.72 -14.38 18.25
C CYS A 355 18.70 -15.47 17.17
N GLY A 356 17.56 -16.14 17.02
CA GLY A 356 17.41 -17.14 15.95
C GLY A 356 17.49 -16.45 14.60
N ARG A 357 18.16 -17.05 13.62
CA ARG A 357 18.31 -16.44 12.30
C ARG A 357 17.15 -16.85 11.40
N VAL A 358 16.43 -15.84 10.93
CA VAL A 358 15.44 -15.94 9.85
C VAL A 358 15.76 -14.81 8.86
N ARG A 359 15.64 -15.06 7.56
CA ARG A 359 15.75 -14.04 6.53
C ARG A 359 14.34 -13.60 6.16
N LEU A 360 14.09 -12.30 6.33
CA LEU A 360 12.91 -11.63 5.80
C LEU A 360 13.28 -11.03 4.44
N HIS A 361 12.62 -11.49 3.39
CA HIS A 361 12.69 -10.86 2.07
C HIS A 361 11.65 -9.76 2.03
N VAL A 362 12.07 -8.52 1.81
CA VAL A 362 11.17 -7.36 1.85
C VAL A 362 11.25 -6.54 0.56
N ALA A 363 10.17 -5.81 0.29
CA ALA A 363 10.12 -4.75 -0.69
C ALA A 363 9.73 -3.44 0.03
N GLY A 364 10.37 -2.33 -0.34
CA GLY A 364 10.13 -1.04 0.29
C GLY A 364 9.06 -0.22 -0.40
N GLN A 365 8.36 0.59 0.40
CA GLN A 365 7.36 1.54 -0.09
C GLN A 365 8.01 2.66 -0.92
N ASP A 366 9.26 3.03 -0.60
CA ASP A 366 9.92 4.23 -1.16
C ASP A 366 10.95 3.92 -2.26
N ARG A 367 11.41 2.66 -2.33
CA ARG A 367 12.33 2.20 -3.40
C ARG A 367 11.63 1.38 -4.48
N PHE A 368 10.37 1.05 -4.23
CA PHE A 368 9.40 0.86 -5.28
C PHE A 368 8.36 1.97 -5.11
N PRO A 369 8.61 3.24 -5.56
CA PRO A 369 7.50 3.85 -6.31
C PRO A 369 7.11 2.74 -7.27
N PRO A 370 5.84 2.29 -7.33
CA PRO A 370 5.44 1.14 -8.15
C PRO A 370 6.29 1.24 -9.39
N PHE A 371 7.17 0.27 -9.71
CA PHE A 371 8.08 0.44 -10.85
C PHE A 371 7.14 0.79 -11.98
N LYS A 372 7.03 2.08 -12.26
CA LYS A 372 6.08 2.62 -13.19
C LYS A 372 6.94 2.51 -14.40
N THR A 373 7.04 1.25 -14.84
CA THR A 373 7.49 0.90 -16.17
C THR A 373 6.81 1.94 -17.03
N PRO A 374 7.60 2.77 -17.72
CA PRO A 374 7.04 3.82 -18.53
C PRO A 374 5.92 3.19 -19.35
N ASP A 375 4.75 3.80 -19.37
CA ASP A 375 3.67 3.28 -20.18
C ASP A 375 3.84 3.91 -21.56
N LEU A 376 3.96 3.07 -22.57
CA LEU A 376 3.95 3.52 -23.94
C LEU A 376 2.53 3.32 -24.47
N ALA A 377 1.81 4.41 -24.64
CA ALA A 377 0.47 4.39 -25.22
C ALA A 377 0.52 4.98 -26.63
N THR A 378 -0.49 4.68 -27.44
CA THR A 378 -0.73 5.42 -28.69
C THR A 378 -2.23 5.57 -28.90
N THR A 379 -2.62 6.64 -29.57
CA THR A 379 -4.03 6.97 -29.84
C THR A 379 -4.54 6.36 -31.14
N ALA A 380 -3.65 5.88 -32.02
CA ALA A 380 -4.02 5.26 -33.29
C ALA A 380 -2.96 4.25 -33.76
N PRO A 381 -3.37 3.19 -34.49
CA PRO A 381 -2.41 2.29 -35.13
C PRO A 381 -1.49 3.02 -36.12
N PRO A 382 -0.20 2.65 -36.21
CA PRO A 382 0.72 3.24 -37.17
C PRO A 382 0.35 2.91 -38.62
N LEU A 383 0.33 3.92 -39.49
CA LEU A 383 0.11 3.77 -40.93
C LEU A 383 1.43 3.99 -41.69
N ILE A 384 1.65 3.21 -42.76
CA ILE A 384 2.81 3.35 -43.65
C ILE A 384 2.85 4.77 -44.24
N GLY A 385 4.04 5.38 -44.24
CA GLY A 385 4.24 6.74 -44.74
C GLY A 385 3.69 7.85 -43.84
N THR A 386 3.26 7.54 -42.61
CA THR A 386 2.78 8.53 -41.64
C THR A 386 3.70 8.64 -40.43
N THR A 387 3.59 9.75 -39.71
CA THR A 387 4.22 9.91 -38.40
C THR A 387 3.24 9.49 -37.31
N SER A 388 3.56 8.42 -36.59
CA SER A 388 2.78 7.98 -35.44
C SER A 388 3.20 8.71 -34.19
N LYS A 389 2.22 9.04 -33.35
CA LYS A 389 2.43 9.63 -32.03
C LYS A 389 2.34 8.54 -30.98
N LEU A 390 3.43 8.33 -30.26
CA LEU A 390 3.51 7.45 -29.11
C LEU A 390 3.53 8.34 -27.86
N GLU A 391 2.53 8.21 -27.01
CA GLU A 391 2.49 8.92 -25.74
C GLU A 391 3.29 8.12 -24.72
N LEU A 392 4.43 8.65 -24.29
CA LEU A 392 5.14 8.11 -23.16
C LEU A 392 4.63 8.75 -21.87
N ARG A 393 4.20 7.90 -20.94
CA ARG A 393 3.88 8.29 -19.58
C ARG A 393 4.92 7.72 -18.64
N SER A 394 5.90 8.53 -18.22
CA SER A 394 6.81 8.17 -17.14
C SER A 394 6.58 9.08 -15.93
N ASN A 395 6.74 8.50 -14.75
CA ASN A 395 6.68 9.24 -13.49
C ASN A 395 8.08 9.41 -12.87
N THR A 396 9.15 9.09 -13.62
CA THR A 396 10.55 9.25 -13.18
C THR A 396 11.04 10.68 -13.39
N GLU A 397 11.87 11.18 -12.48
CA GLU A 397 12.42 12.55 -12.56
C GLU A 397 13.68 12.68 -13.44
N ALA A 398 14.24 11.57 -13.92
CA ALA A 398 15.47 11.57 -14.70
C ALA A 398 15.23 11.81 -16.21
N THR A 399 16.27 12.33 -16.89
CA THR A 399 16.40 12.23 -18.34
C THR A 399 16.62 10.77 -18.72
N PHE A 400 15.80 10.24 -19.62
CA PHE A 400 15.91 8.87 -20.06
C PHE A 400 16.05 8.79 -21.58
N GLY A 401 16.85 7.83 -22.03
CA GLY A 401 16.87 7.41 -23.42
C GLY A 401 15.82 6.33 -23.63
N ILE A 402 15.03 6.44 -24.70
CA ILE A 402 14.15 5.35 -25.16
C ILE A 402 14.78 4.70 -26.37
N VAL A 403 14.95 3.38 -26.32
CA VAL A 403 15.18 2.55 -27.50
C VAL A 403 13.85 1.91 -27.85
N LEU A 404 13.31 2.20 -29.04
CA LEU A 404 12.24 1.40 -29.64
C LEU A 404 12.85 0.51 -30.71
N GLY A 405 12.77 -0.80 -30.48
CA GLY A 405 13.05 -1.80 -31.50
C GLY A 405 11.76 -2.45 -31.92
N SER A 406 11.46 -2.45 -33.22
CA SER A 406 10.43 -3.31 -33.80
C SER A 406 11.06 -4.67 -34.06
N THR A 407 10.56 -5.74 -33.43
CA THR A 407 10.95 -7.10 -33.81
C THR A 407 9.87 -7.66 -34.73
N GLN A 408 10.20 -7.85 -36.00
CA GLN A 408 9.39 -8.71 -36.86
C GLN A 408 9.74 -10.16 -36.53
N ARG A 409 8.74 -11.00 -36.21
CA ARG A 409 8.95 -12.45 -36.23
C ARG A 409 9.34 -12.85 -37.65
N LEU A 410 10.57 -13.30 -37.82
CA LEU A 410 11.05 -13.81 -39.09
C LEU A 410 10.28 -15.10 -39.43
N SER A 411 9.92 -15.25 -40.69
CA SER A 411 9.36 -16.50 -41.22
C SER A 411 10.39 -17.64 -41.24
N ALA A 412 11.67 -17.33 -41.14
CA ALA A 412 12.77 -18.28 -40.99
C ALA A 412 13.78 -17.77 -39.94
N SER A 413 14.23 -18.64 -39.03
CA SER A 413 15.25 -18.29 -38.04
C SER A 413 16.59 -17.95 -38.70
N ILE A 414 17.33 -17.03 -38.08
CA ILE A 414 18.74 -16.79 -38.37
C ILE A 414 19.55 -17.61 -37.35
N PRO A 415 20.34 -18.61 -37.78
CA PRO A 415 21.16 -19.37 -36.85
C PRO A 415 22.23 -18.49 -36.20
N THR A 416 22.36 -18.55 -34.87
CA THR A 416 23.42 -17.88 -34.12
C THR A 416 24.14 -18.85 -33.19
N PRO A 417 25.34 -18.53 -32.67
CA PRO A 417 26.04 -19.36 -31.69
C PRO A 417 25.27 -19.60 -30.38
N TYR A 418 24.21 -18.83 -30.13
CA TYR A 418 23.40 -18.88 -28.92
C TYR A 418 21.99 -19.46 -29.18
N GLY A 419 21.77 -20.01 -30.38
CA GLY A 419 20.49 -20.53 -30.84
C GLY A 419 19.91 -19.71 -31.98
N ASP A 420 18.80 -20.19 -32.51
CA ASP A 420 18.10 -19.59 -33.62
C ASP A 420 17.42 -18.27 -33.23
N LEU A 421 17.76 -17.19 -33.93
CA LEU A 421 17.16 -15.87 -33.75
C LEU A 421 15.95 -15.74 -34.68
N TRP A 422 14.76 -15.61 -34.10
CA TRP A 422 13.49 -15.49 -34.83
C TRP A 422 13.04 -14.06 -35.04
N VAL A 423 13.93 -13.08 -34.85
CA VAL A 423 13.59 -11.65 -34.91
C VAL A 423 14.54 -10.91 -35.85
N SER A 424 13.99 -10.05 -36.69
CA SER A 424 14.75 -9.05 -37.43
C SER A 424 14.30 -7.66 -36.99
N PRO A 425 15.23 -6.75 -36.67
CA PRO A 425 14.87 -5.36 -36.44
C PRO A 425 14.42 -4.75 -37.78
N SER A 426 13.13 -4.43 -37.92
CA SER A 426 12.64 -3.75 -39.13
C SER A 426 13.11 -2.30 -39.17
N PHE A 427 13.30 -1.69 -38.00
CA PHE A 427 13.98 -0.41 -37.78
C PHE A 427 14.19 -0.19 -36.27
N PHE A 428 15.12 0.71 -35.92
CA PHE A 428 15.37 1.16 -34.56
C PHE A 428 15.22 2.67 -34.48
N ALA A 429 14.71 3.17 -33.37
CA ALA A 429 14.65 4.60 -33.11
C ALA A 429 15.02 4.89 -31.65
N THR A 430 15.74 6.00 -31.46
CA THR A 430 16.20 6.43 -30.14
C THR A 430 15.81 7.87 -29.90
N TRP A 431 15.25 8.17 -28.72
CA TRP A 431 14.91 9.51 -28.30
C TRP A 431 15.57 9.83 -26.95
N LEU A 432 15.97 11.09 -26.79
CA LEU A 432 16.27 11.69 -25.49
C LEU A 432 15.03 12.49 -25.09
N ILE A 433 14.36 12.09 -24.01
CA ILE A 433 13.20 12.85 -23.52
C ILE A 433 13.63 13.67 -22.30
N PRO A 434 13.53 15.02 -22.38
CA PRO A 434 13.94 15.90 -21.29
C PRO A 434 12.92 15.99 -20.14
N SER A 435 11.70 15.45 -20.30
CA SER A 435 10.61 15.56 -19.32
C SER A 435 9.91 14.23 -19.01
N ARG A 436 9.22 14.19 -17.86
CA ARG A 436 8.53 13.03 -17.26
C ARG A 436 7.62 12.27 -18.26
N SER A 437 6.89 13.00 -19.08
CA SER A 437 6.02 12.44 -20.12
C SER A 437 6.17 13.28 -21.39
N GLY A 438 5.82 12.70 -22.54
CA GLY A 438 5.87 13.42 -23.80
C GLY A 438 5.32 12.60 -24.96
N GLU A 439 4.95 13.31 -26.02
CA GLU A 439 4.69 12.70 -27.32
C GLU A 439 6.02 12.40 -28.01
N LEU A 440 6.18 11.15 -28.43
CA LEU A 440 7.24 10.70 -29.31
C LEU A 440 6.68 10.61 -30.71
N GLU A 441 7.32 11.30 -31.64
CA GLU A 441 7.02 11.17 -33.06
C GLU A 441 7.89 10.10 -33.69
N LEU A 442 7.24 9.17 -34.37
CA LEU A 442 7.89 8.09 -35.07
C LEU A 442 7.42 8.04 -36.52
N ALA A 443 8.31 8.40 -37.44
CA ALA A 443 8.07 8.30 -38.86
C ALA A 443 8.10 6.84 -39.30
N ILE A 444 6.98 6.32 -39.80
CA ILE A 444 6.90 5.00 -40.41
C ILE A 444 7.32 5.14 -41.88
N PRO A 445 8.38 4.46 -42.34
CA PRO A 445 8.82 4.53 -43.72
C PRO A 445 7.68 4.24 -44.70
N ASN A 446 7.64 4.95 -45.83
CA ASN A 446 6.74 4.62 -46.93
C ASN A 446 7.27 3.42 -47.73
N ASP A 447 7.43 2.29 -47.05
CA ASP A 447 7.94 1.04 -47.63
C ASP A 447 6.85 -0.03 -47.57
N THR A 448 6.40 -0.45 -48.75
CA THR A 448 5.35 -1.46 -48.89
C THR A 448 5.79 -2.85 -48.39
N SER A 449 7.08 -3.11 -48.21
CA SER A 449 7.53 -4.36 -47.58
C SER A 449 7.14 -4.48 -46.10
N LEU A 450 6.72 -3.37 -45.47
CA LEU A 450 6.26 -3.33 -44.08
C LEU A 450 4.78 -3.72 -43.92
N TYR A 451 4.02 -3.92 -45.00
CA TYR A 451 2.62 -4.33 -44.92
C TYR A 451 2.48 -5.70 -44.23
N GLY A 452 1.63 -5.76 -43.20
CA GLY A 452 1.37 -6.98 -42.44
C GLY A 452 2.44 -7.33 -41.40
N THR A 453 3.47 -6.50 -41.24
CA THR A 453 4.48 -6.70 -40.19
C THR A 453 3.88 -6.39 -38.82
N GLN A 454 4.26 -7.17 -37.80
CA GLN A 454 3.82 -6.95 -36.42
C GLN A 454 4.96 -6.36 -35.58
N PRO A 455 5.18 -5.03 -35.56
CA PRO A 455 6.12 -4.46 -34.62
C PRO A 455 5.63 -4.62 -33.18
N ALA A 456 6.43 -5.30 -32.36
CA ALA A 456 6.39 -5.15 -30.92
C ALA A 456 7.25 -3.94 -30.52
N TRP A 457 6.63 -2.93 -29.94
CA TRP A 457 7.27 -1.71 -29.46
C TRP A 457 7.57 -1.86 -27.98
N GLN A 458 8.85 -1.91 -27.62
CA GLN A 458 9.24 -1.94 -26.22
C GLN A 458 10.15 -0.76 -25.94
N GLY A 459 9.74 0.11 -25.03
CA GLY A 459 10.62 1.17 -24.55
C GLY A 459 11.54 0.61 -23.47
N LEU A 460 12.84 0.81 -23.63
CA LEU A 460 13.79 0.70 -22.52
C LEU A 460 14.00 2.10 -21.95
N THR A 461 13.95 2.25 -20.63
CA THR A 461 14.39 3.46 -19.93
C THR A 461 15.64 3.19 -19.13
N ILE A 462 16.58 4.12 -19.26
CA ILE A 462 17.86 4.10 -18.56
C ILE A 462 17.94 5.38 -17.73
N ASP A 463 17.87 5.25 -16.41
CA ASP A 463 18.19 6.32 -15.48
C ASP A 463 19.68 6.24 -15.16
N VAL A 464 20.45 7.10 -15.82
CA VAL A 464 21.92 7.13 -15.71
C VAL A 464 22.37 7.62 -14.33
N LEU A 465 21.59 8.49 -13.68
CA LEU A 465 21.96 9.07 -12.38
C LEU A 465 21.71 8.07 -11.25
N GLN A 466 20.66 7.26 -11.36
CA GLN A 466 20.29 6.26 -10.36
C GLN A 466 20.82 4.85 -10.66
N SER A 467 21.43 4.63 -11.82
CA SER A 467 21.85 3.30 -12.30
C SER A 467 20.69 2.29 -12.35
N VAL A 468 19.49 2.77 -12.69
CA VAL A 468 18.28 1.95 -12.78
C VAL A 468 17.90 1.78 -14.25
N TYR A 469 17.51 0.57 -14.62
CA TYR A 469 16.96 0.25 -15.93
C TYR A 469 15.56 -0.35 -15.77
N SER A 470 14.63 0.05 -16.63
CA SER A 470 13.24 -0.43 -16.63
C SER A 470 12.72 -0.53 -18.06
N MET A 471 11.91 -1.56 -18.34
CA MET A 471 11.31 -1.77 -19.65
C MET A 471 9.80 -1.53 -19.58
N THR A 472 9.21 -0.94 -20.62
CA THR A 472 7.76 -0.74 -20.74
C THR A 472 7.04 -2.08 -20.96
N ASN A 473 5.74 -2.09 -20.68
CA ASN A 473 4.82 -3.02 -21.37
C ASN A 473 5.02 -2.82 -22.88
N GLY A 474 5.25 -3.91 -23.61
CA GLY A 474 5.32 -3.81 -25.07
C GLY A 474 3.95 -3.40 -25.63
N VAL A 475 3.91 -2.58 -26.68
CA VAL A 475 2.71 -2.40 -27.50
C VAL A 475 2.90 -3.19 -28.78
N GLU A 476 1.95 -4.03 -29.17
CA GLU A 476 2.02 -4.79 -30.42
C GLU A 476 1.01 -4.20 -31.42
N TRP A 477 1.47 -3.88 -32.63
CA TRP A 477 0.62 -3.43 -33.72
C TRP A 477 0.87 -4.26 -34.97
N THR A 478 -0.08 -4.30 -35.91
CA THR A 478 0.16 -4.77 -37.28
C THR A 478 0.21 -3.55 -38.21
N ILE A 479 1.34 -3.27 -38.86
CA ILE A 479 1.49 -2.15 -39.78
C ILE A 479 0.69 -2.43 -41.06
N GLY A 480 -0.19 -1.50 -41.43
CA GLY A 480 -0.90 -1.55 -42.70
C GLY A 480 -2.05 -2.57 -42.78
N GLY A 481 -2.60 -3.02 -41.64
CA GLY A 481 -3.88 -3.73 -41.62
C GLY A 481 -5.03 -2.79 -42.03
N ARG A 482 -5.90 -3.24 -42.94
CA ARG A 482 -7.17 -2.55 -43.19
C ARG A 482 -7.96 -2.51 -41.87
N LEU A 483 -8.42 -1.33 -41.46
CA LEU A 483 -9.53 -1.22 -40.52
C LEU A 483 -10.69 -2.01 -41.13
N ASN A 484 -11.12 -3.09 -40.45
CA ASN A 484 -12.44 -3.66 -40.67
C ASN A 484 -13.44 -2.91 -39.80
#